data_AF-A0A3P1C2C8-F1
#
_entry.id   AF-A0A3P1C2C8-F1
#
_cell.length_a   1.000
_cell.length_b   1.000
_cell.length_c   1.000
_cell.angle_alpha   90.00
_cell.angle_beta   90.00
_cell.angle_gamma   90.00
#
_symmetry.space_group_name_H-M   'P 1'
#
loop_
_entity.id
_entity.type
_entity.pdbx_description
1 polymer ?
#
loop_
_entity_poly.entity_id
_entity_poly.type
_entity_poly.pdbx_seq_one_letter_code
_entity_poly.pdbx_strand_id
1 'polypeptide(L)'
;MEKDLLYKGFFFGGVYGLAFFLIYRFGRKTAPVRAVWLSVGSWCGLMVIMLTVNGASSALLFFPAFFAALFVVRRNAENREIRTLQAFFTENRLYKAEAIPEQVSRLLGSSYYSCAVGTLTGWGGEEITYHWWQGMTSSLVSTGKSTITTFSYYLAVSFASSVINDAFKNAVRAKADTSTLSIKQKFKRFFVLDTETPVRIAETADGSFVVIWQTCHDVPHFAYYVSWLTATLSASKSETNKRSATENKRVSPGLSTRELHESTLGQAPKSISSIRSSIPRS
;
A
#
# COMPACT_ATOMS: atom_id res chain seq x y z
N MET A 1 -49.27 7.38 -42.50
CA MET A 1 -48.99 6.35 -41.47
C MET A 1 -47.57 5.79 -41.59
N GLU A 2 -47.09 5.39 -42.77
CA GLU A 2 -45.73 4.82 -42.94
C GLU A 2 -44.56 5.75 -42.57
N LYS A 3 -44.61 7.03 -42.95
CA LYS A 3 -43.53 8.00 -42.63
C LYS A 3 -43.33 8.20 -41.12
N ASP A 4 -44.42 8.08 -40.37
CA ASP A 4 -44.43 8.26 -38.92
C ASP A 4 -43.86 7.02 -38.21
N LEU A 5 -44.08 5.83 -38.80
CA LEU A 5 -43.56 4.55 -38.33
C LEU A 5 -42.06 4.40 -38.63
N LEU A 6 -41.61 4.87 -39.80
CA LEU A 6 -40.20 4.95 -40.18
C LEU A 6 -39.42 5.95 -39.32
N TYR A 7 -39.98 7.14 -39.07
CA TYR A 7 -39.38 8.14 -38.19
C TYR A 7 -39.26 7.60 -36.75
N LYS A 8 -40.33 6.99 -36.23
CA LYS A 8 -40.30 6.33 -34.92
C LYS A 8 -39.27 5.19 -34.90
N GLY A 9 -39.21 4.32 -35.89
CA GLY A 9 -38.22 3.24 -35.95
C GLY A 9 -36.77 3.72 -35.98
N PHE A 10 -36.46 4.72 -36.80
CA PHE A 10 -35.11 5.27 -36.91
C PHE A 10 -34.69 6.06 -35.67
N PHE A 11 -35.58 6.89 -35.13
CA PHE A 11 -35.28 7.71 -33.95
C PHE A 11 -35.24 6.83 -32.69
N PHE A 12 -36.23 5.96 -32.47
CA PHE A 12 -36.30 5.07 -31.30
C PHE A 12 -35.28 3.92 -31.32
N GLY A 13 -35.00 3.35 -32.49
CA GLY A 13 -34.04 2.25 -32.62
C GLY A 13 -32.59 2.74 -32.77
N GLY A 14 -32.35 3.65 -33.71
CA GLY A 14 -31.00 4.08 -34.10
C GLY A 14 -30.37 5.03 -33.08
N VAL A 15 -31.03 6.16 -32.80
CA VAL A 15 -30.46 7.21 -31.94
C VAL A 15 -30.34 6.74 -30.50
N TYR A 16 -31.36 6.06 -29.94
CA TYR A 16 -31.25 5.51 -28.58
C TYR A 16 -30.32 4.32 -28.51
N GLY A 17 -30.31 3.43 -29.51
CA GLY A 17 -29.35 2.33 -29.56
C GLY A 17 -27.92 2.85 -29.48
N LEU A 18 -27.61 3.90 -30.26
CA LEU A 18 -26.30 4.57 -30.23
C LEU A 18 -26.03 5.24 -28.87
N ALA A 19 -27.01 5.94 -28.30
CA ALA A 19 -26.84 6.61 -27.03
C ALA A 19 -26.64 5.63 -25.86
N PHE A 20 -27.42 4.54 -25.79
CA PHE A 20 -27.22 3.47 -24.80
C PHE A 20 -25.88 2.78 -24.99
N PHE A 21 -25.44 2.58 -26.22
CA PHE A 21 -24.11 2.05 -26.51
C PHE A 21 -23.00 2.99 -26.04
N LEU A 22 -23.14 4.31 -26.26
CA LEU A 22 -22.19 5.31 -25.76
C LEU A 22 -22.18 5.36 -24.23
N ILE A 23 -23.35 5.33 -23.58
CA ILE A 23 -23.49 5.27 -22.12
C ILE A 23 -22.85 4.00 -21.57
N TYR A 24 -23.13 2.84 -22.18
CA TYR A 24 -22.53 1.58 -21.80
C TYR A 24 -21.00 1.62 -21.94
N ARG A 25 -20.50 2.14 -23.06
CA ARG A 25 -19.06 2.24 -23.31
C ARG A 25 -18.37 3.21 -22.34
N PHE A 26 -19.03 4.31 -21.99
CA PHE A 26 -18.54 5.28 -21.01
C PHE A 26 -18.58 4.68 -19.59
N GLY A 27 -19.69 4.07 -19.20
CA GLY A 27 -19.86 3.39 -17.92
C GLY A 27 -18.90 2.22 -17.74
N ARG A 28 -18.58 1.48 -18.79
CA ARG A 28 -17.60 0.38 -18.73
C ARG A 28 -16.19 0.86 -18.41
N LYS A 29 -15.82 2.07 -18.83
CA LYS A 29 -14.50 2.65 -18.51
C LYS A 29 -14.40 3.13 -17.06
N THR A 30 -15.51 3.59 -16.47
CA THR A 30 -15.51 4.20 -15.14
C THR A 30 -15.95 3.25 -14.03
N ALA A 31 -16.90 2.37 -14.28
CA ALA A 31 -17.46 1.46 -13.30
C ALA A 31 -17.96 0.17 -14.00
N PRO A 32 -17.05 -0.76 -14.39
CA PRO A 32 -17.39 -1.92 -15.21
C PRO A 32 -18.48 -2.81 -14.59
N VAL A 33 -18.50 -2.91 -13.25
CA VAL A 33 -19.51 -3.69 -12.50
C VAL A 33 -20.90 -3.04 -12.53
N ARG A 34 -20.98 -1.71 -12.65
CA ARG A 34 -22.24 -0.95 -12.62
C ARG A 34 -22.71 -0.47 -13.99
N ALA A 35 -21.90 -0.63 -15.03
CA ALA A 35 -22.18 -0.14 -16.38
C ALA A 35 -23.49 -0.70 -16.94
N VAL A 36 -23.74 -2.01 -16.76
CA VAL A 36 -24.98 -2.67 -17.21
C VAL A 36 -26.19 -2.11 -16.46
N TRP A 37 -26.09 -1.97 -15.13
CA TRP A 37 -27.15 -1.40 -14.30
C TRP A 37 -27.47 0.06 -14.64
N LEU A 38 -26.45 0.85 -14.99
CA LEU A 38 -26.62 2.23 -15.44
C LEU A 38 -27.34 2.30 -16.80
N SER A 39 -26.99 1.42 -17.74
CA SER A 39 -27.68 1.33 -19.04
C SER A 39 -29.14 0.89 -18.87
N VAL A 40 -29.40 -0.12 -18.05
CA VAL A 40 -30.77 -0.60 -17.77
C VAL A 40 -31.59 0.47 -17.05
N GLY A 41 -31.03 1.11 -16.02
CA GLY A 41 -31.71 2.19 -15.28
C GLY A 41 -32.00 3.41 -16.15
N SER A 42 -31.08 3.77 -17.04
CA SER A 42 -31.29 4.83 -18.03
C SER A 42 -32.41 4.49 -19.01
N TRP A 43 -32.50 3.22 -19.44
CA TRP A 43 -33.59 2.75 -20.31
C TRP A 43 -34.94 2.81 -19.61
N CYS A 44 -35.03 2.30 -18.38
CA CYS A 44 -36.26 2.38 -17.59
C CYS A 44 -36.68 3.84 -17.35
N GLY A 45 -35.74 4.72 -17.01
CA GLY A 45 -36.02 6.14 -16.78
C GLY A 45 -36.54 6.85 -18.04
N LEU A 46 -35.95 6.57 -19.20
CA LEU A 46 -36.43 7.08 -20.48
C LEU A 46 -37.86 6.59 -20.78
N MET A 47 -38.14 5.29 -20.55
CA MET A 47 -39.47 4.71 -20.79
C MET A 47 -40.54 5.34 -19.88
N VAL A 48 -40.22 5.59 -18.61
CA VAL A 48 -41.14 6.29 -17.70
C VAL A 48 -41.43 7.72 -18.17
N ILE A 49 -40.41 8.46 -18.64
CA ILE A 49 -40.60 9.83 -19.15
C ILE A 49 -41.42 9.84 -20.44
N MET A 50 -41.18 8.88 -21.35
CA MET A 50 -41.96 8.70 -22.57
C MET A 50 -43.45 8.41 -22.27
N LEU A 51 -43.73 7.61 -21.24
CA LEU A 51 -45.09 7.23 -20.85
C LEU A 51 -45.83 8.33 -20.08
N THR A 52 -45.12 9.18 -19.34
CA THR A 52 -45.71 10.22 -18.48
C THR A 52 -45.79 11.59 -19.15
N VAL A 53 -44.78 11.97 -19.94
CA VAL A 53 -44.69 13.24 -20.64
C VAL A 53 -44.89 12.97 -22.12
N ASN A 54 -46.16 12.92 -22.51
CA ASN A 54 -46.63 12.62 -23.86
C ASN A 54 -45.88 13.46 -24.93
N GLY A 55 -44.91 12.87 -25.62
CA GLY A 55 -44.25 13.51 -26.76
C GLY A 55 -42.77 13.16 -26.92
N ALA A 56 -42.33 13.04 -28.17
CA ALA A 56 -40.93 12.78 -28.52
C ALA A 56 -39.95 13.89 -28.09
N SER A 57 -40.46 15.10 -27.80
CA SER A 57 -39.68 16.25 -27.34
C SER A 57 -39.16 16.11 -25.90
N SER A 58 -39.86 15.38 -25.02
CA SER A 58 -39.40 15.11 -23.65
C SER A 58 -38.12 14.26 -23.64
N ALA A 59 -37.94 13.44 -24.67
CA ALA A 59 -36.79 12.59 -24.83
C ALA A 59 -35.50 13.33 -25.24
N LEU A 60 -35.63 14.49 -25.89
CA LEU A 60 -34.48 15.35 -26.19
C LEU A 60 -33.90 15.98 -24.91
N LEU A 61 -34.73 16.23 -23.90
CA LEU A 61 -34.29 16.75 -22.59
C LEU A 61 -33.71 15.65 -21.68
N PHE A 62 -34.05 14.38 -21.92
CA PHE A 62 -33.53 13.26 -21.14
C PHE A 62 -32.01 13.13 -21.24
N PHE A 63 -31.44 13.27 -22.43
CA PHE A 63 -30.00 13.07 -22.61
C PHE A 63 -29.16 14.10 -21.85
N PRO A 64 -29.37 15.43 -21.99
CA PRO A 64 -28.65 16.42 -21.18
C PRO A 64 -28.84 16.20 -19.68
N ALA A 65 -30.08 15.92 -19.24
CA ALA A 65 -30.37 15.67 -17.83
C ALA A 65 -29.66 14.41 -17.30
N PHE A 66 -29.61 13.34 -18.08
CA PHE A 66 -28.94 12.10 -17.75
C PHE A 66 -27.42 12.27 -17.67
N PHE A 67 -26.80 12.98 -18.63
CA PHE A 67 -25.38 13.28 -18.59
C PHE A 67 -25.03 14.20 -17.42
N ALA A 68 -25.86 15.21 -17.13
CA ALA A 68 -25.70 16.05 -15.94
C ALA A 68 -25.79 15.22 -14.65
N ALA A 69 -26.76 14.31 -14.55
CA ALA A 69 -26.89 13.41 -13.40
C ALA A 69 -25.68 12.48 -13.25
N LEU A 70 -25.18 11.89 -14.33
CA LEU A 70 -23.96 11.08 -14.31
C LEU A 70 -22.75 11.89 -13.85
N PHE A 71 -22.61 13.13 -14.32
CA PHE A 71 -21.54 14.02 -13.91
C PHE A 71 -21.62 14.35 -12.41
N VAL A 72 -22.82 14.67 -11.91
CA VAL A 72 -23.06 14.93 -10.49
C VAL A 72 -22.77 13.70 -9.64
N VAL A 73 -23.26 12.52 -10.02
CA VAL A 73 -23.00 11.26 -9.30
C VAL A 73 -21.51 10.95 -9.26
N ARG A 74 -20.80 11.13 -10.38
CA ARG A 74 -19.35 10.93 -10.43
C ARG A 74 -18.62 11.90 -9.52
N ARG A 75 -18.94 13.19 -9.61
CA ARG A 75 -18.32 14.23 -8.77
C ARG A 75 -18.61 13.97 -7.29
N ASN A 76 -19.80 13.52 -6.95
CA ASN A 76 -20.16 13.16 -5.58
C ASN A 76 -19.40 11.92 -5.08
N ALA A 77 -19.18 10.92 -5.95
CA ALA A 77 -18.39 9.74 -5.60
C ALA A 77 -16.93 10.10 -5.33
N GLU A 78 -16.32 10.89 -6.21
CA GLU A 78 -14.94 11.38 -6.06
C GLU A 78 -14.79 12.26 -4.80
N ASN A 79 -15.71 13.21 -4.61
CA ASN A 79 -15.74 14.04 -3.40
C ASN A 79 -15.90 13.20 -2.13
N ARG A 80 -16.68 12.11 -2.18
CA ARG A 80 -16.86 11.20 -1.05
C ARG A 80 -15.56 10.48 -0.74
N GLU A 81 -14.86 9.97 -1.75
CA GLU A 81 -13.57 9.30 -1.60
C GLU A 81 -12.52 10.23 -0.97
N ILE A 82 -12.41 11.46 -1.49
CA ILE A 82 -11.52 12.49 -0.94
C ILE A 82 -11.87 12.79 0.53
N ARG A 83 -13.16 12.96 0.85
CA ARG A 83 -13.60 13.18 2.24
C ARG A 83 -13.29 12.01 3.14
N THR A 84 -13.45 10.77 2.67
CA THR A 84 -13.13 9.58 3.46
C THR A 84 -11.64 9.44 3.70
N LEU A 85 -10.79 9.73 2.71
CA LEU A 85 -9.34 9.77 2.89
C LEU A 85 -8.94 10.87 3.86
N GLN A 86 -9.48 12.07 3.70
CA GLN A 86 -9.22 13.19 4.61
C GLN A 86 -9.63 12.86 6.06
N ALA A 87 -10.79 12.22 6.24
CA ALA A 87 -11.24 11.75 7.56
C ALA A 87 -10.24 10.73 8.14
N PHE A 88 -9.78 9.76 7.34
CA PHE A 88 -8.78 8.78 7.75
C PHE A 88 -7.47 9.44 8.23
N PHE A 89 -6.92 10.39 7.46
CA PHE A 89 -5.69 11.10 7.87
C PHE A 89 -5.90 11.90 9.15
N THR A 90 -7.07 12.53 9.30
CA THR A 90 -7.41 13.31 10.50
C THR A 90 -7.56 12.41 11.73
N GLU A 91 -8.27 11.29 11.60
CA GLU A 91 -8.49 10.31 12.68
C GLU A 91 -7.18 9.65 13.14
N ASN A 92 -6.29 9.33 12.19
CA ASN A 92 -4.99 8.71 12.47
C ASN A 92 -3.88 9.73 12.78
N ARG A 93 -4.22 11.03 12.92
CA ARG A 93 -3.27 12.13 13.19
C ARG A 93 -2.08 12.15 12.23
N LEU A 94 -2.33 11.80 10.97
CA LEU A 94 -1.34 11.81 9.90
C LEU A 94 -1.29 13.20 9.27
N TYR A 95 -0.32 14.00 9.69
CA TYR A 95 -0.15 15.39 9.21
C TYR A 95 1.07 15.52 8.33
N LYS A 96 1.07 16.51 7.42
CA LYS A 96 2.22 16.80 6.57
C LYS A 96 3.47 17.01 7.42
N ALA A 97 4.57 16.34 7.06
CA ALA A 97 5.82 16.44 7.79
C ALA A 97 6.42 17.85 7.68
N GLU A 98 6.85 18.43 8.80
CA GLU A 98 7.59 19.71 8.81
C GLU A 98 9.01 19.54 8.29
N ALA A 99 9.67 18.45 8.69
CA ALA A 99 10.99 18.06 8.22
C ALA A 99 10.93 16.70 7.53
N ILE A 100 11.43 16.62 6.30
CA ILE A 100 11.44 15.40 5.50
C ILE A 100 12.80 14.71 5.69
N PRO A 101 12.85 13.45 6.15
CA PRO A 101 14.10 12.71 6.29
C PRO A 101 14.81 12.54 4.93
N GLU A 102 15.93 13.24 4.73
CA GLU A 102 16.61 13.27 3.43
C GLU A 102 17.09 11.89 2.99
N GLN A 103 17.60 11.06 3.90
CA GLN A 103 18.12 9.74 3.54
C GLN A 103 17.02 8.81 3.02
N VAL A 104 15.85 8.83 3.68
CA VAL A 104 14.69 8.05 3.25
C VAL A 104 14.14 8.59 1.93
N SER A 105 14.05 9.91 1.77
CA SER A 105 13.64 10.56 0.52
C SER A 105 14.54 10.15 -0.66
N ARG A 106 15.86 10.20 -0.47
CA ARG A 106 16.84 9.74 -1.47
C ARG A 106 16.68 8.25 -1.78
N LEU A 107 16.41 7.42 -0.78
CA LEU A 107 16.19 5.97 -0.96
C LEU A 107 14.91 5.66 -1.76
N LEU A 108 13.84 6.42 -1.51
CA LEU A 108 12.57 6.29 -2.25
C LEU A 108 12.67 6.85 -3.68
N GLY A 109 13.70 7.64 -3.97
CA GLY A 109 14.16 7.92 -5.32
C GLY A 109 13.32 8.93 -6.09
N SER A 110 12.47 9.73 -5.46
CA SER A 110 11.78 10.81 -6.18
C SER A 110 11.16 11.91 -5.31
N SER A 111 10.96 13.07 -5.95
CA SER A 111 10.14 14.20 -5.50
C SER A 111 8.63 13.91 -5.49
N TYR A 112 8.19 12.73 -5.93
CA TYR A 112 6.77 12.37 -6.06
C TYR A 112 6.18 11.71 -4.81
N TYR A 113 6.98 11.51 -3.76
CA TYR A 113 6.48 11.05 -2.48
C TYR A 113 6.04 12.24 -1.62
N SER A 114 4.78 12.25 -1.19
CA SER A 114 4.34 13.09 -0.09
C SER A 114 4.71 12.43 1.24
N CYS A 115 5.20 13.21 2.20
CA CYS A 115 5.57 12.74 3.52
C CYS A 115 4.61 13.32 4.57
N ALA A 116 4.05 12.44 5.37
CA ALA A 116 3.30 12.74 6.58
C ALA A 116 4.00 12.12 7.79
N VAL A 117 3.71 12.62 8.97
CA VAL A 117 4.16 12.08 10.26
C VAL A 117 2.94 11.53 10.97
N GLY A 118 3.10 10.33 11.53
CA GLY A 118 2.12 9.70 12.40
C GLY A 118 2.74 9.20 13.68
N THR A 119 1.90 8.87 14.65
CA THR A 119 2.31 8.18 15.88
C THR A 119 1.60 6.84 15.96
N LEU A 120 2.33 5.81 16.39
CA LEU A 120 1.77 4.51 16.77
C LEU A 120 2.02 4.32 18.26
N THR A 121 1.08 3.70 18.95
CA THR A 121 1.34 3.27 20.32
C THR A 121 2.30 2.09 20.28
N GLY A 122 3.52 2.33 20.74
CA GLY A 122 4.61 1.39 20.89
C GLY A 122 4.53 0.55 22.15
N TRP A 123 5.64 -0.12 22.45
CA TRP A 123 5.73 -1.05 23.56
C TRP A 123 5.71 -0.30 24.89
N GLY A 124 4.72 -0.58 25.74
CA GLY A 124 4.62 0.08 27.05
C GLY A 124 3.77 1.35 27.07
N GLY A 125 3.08 1.65 25.96
CA GLY A 125 2.24 2.84 25.84
C GLY A 125 2.98 4.08 25.35
N GLU A 126 4.28 3.96 25.08
CA GLU A 126 5.08 5.03 24.47
C GLU A 126 4.61 5.31 23.05
N GLU A 127 4.59 6.56 22.63
CA GLU A 127 4.25 6.93 21.26
C GLU A 127 5.50 6.84 20.37
N ILE A 128 5.44 5.94 19.38
CA ILE A 128 6.47 5.77 18.36
C ILE A 128 6.10 6.63 17.15
N THR A 129 6.95 7.60 16.84
CA THR A 129 6.81 8.41 15.63
C THR A 129 7.29 7.63 14.41
N TYR A 130 6.50 7.69 13.34
CA TYR A 130 6.85 7.14 12.03
C TYR A 130 6.54 8.15 10.92
N HIS A 131 7.22 8.00 9.79
CA HIS A 131 6.93 8.78 8.59
C HIS A 131 6.13 7.92 7.62
N TRP A 132 5.04 8.49 7.14
CA TRP A 132 4.11 7.91 6.18
C TRP A 132 4.32 8.55 4.82
N TRP A 133 4.74 7.74 3.85
CA TRP A 133 5.13 8.19 2.52
C TRP A 133 4.15 7.67 1.49
N GLN A 134 3.62 8.54 0.65
CA GLN A 134 2.74 8.14 -0.45
C GLN A 134 3.29 8.64 -1.77
N GLY A 135 3.52 7.71 -2.68
CA GLY A 135 4.01 8.01 -4.02
C GLY A 135 3.15 7.34 -5.08
N MET A 136 3.25 7.83 -6.30
CA MET A 136 2.69 7.15 -7.46
C MET A 136 3.69 7.18 -8.62
N THR A 137 3.71 6.11 -9.40
CA THR A 137 4.35 6.10 -10.71
C THR A 137 3.28 5.96 -11.76
N SER A 138 3.53 6.55 -12.93
CA SER A 138 2.70 6.33 -14.11
C SER A 138 3.57 5.75 -15.22
N SER A 139 3.07 4.72 -15.89
CA SER A 139 3.71 4.17 -17.07
C SER A 139 2.76 4.24 -18.25
N LEU A 140 3.28 4.68 -19.39
CA LEU A 140 2.52 4.86 -20.62
C LEU A 140 2.91 3.75 -21.59
N VAL A 141 2.02 2.80 -21.83
CA VAL A 141 2.24 1.76 -22.83
C VAL A 141 1.45 2.12 -24.08
N SER A 142 2.16 2.32 -25.20
CA SER A 142 1.56 2.54 -26.51
C SER A 142 1.61 1.27 -27.33
N THR A 143 0.45 0.68 -27.61
CA THR A 143 0.31 -0.46 -28.53
C THR A 143 -0.29 0.03 -29.84
N GLY A 144 0.51 0.72 -30.67
CA GLY A 144 0.21 1.14 -32.05
C GLY A 144 -0.96 2.13 -32.21
N LYS A 145 -2.18 1.73 -31.84
CA LYS A 145 -3.43 2.51 -31.95
C LYS A 145 -4.02 2.93 -30.60
N SER A 146 -3.49 2.43 -29.49
CA SER A 146 -3.99 2.75 -28.15
C SER A 146 -2.87 3.04 -27.18
N THR A 147 -3.03 4.13 -26.45
CA THR A 147 -2.18 4.51 -25.34
C THR A 147 -2.90 4.18 -24.04
N ILE A 148 -2.30 3.33 -23.21
CA ILE A 148 -2.82 3.00 -21.87
C ILE A 148 -1.85 3.57 -20.85
N THR A 149 -2.32 4.53 -20.06
CA THR A 149 -1.61 4.98 -18.86
C THR A 149 -1.99 4.07 -17.70
N THR A 150 -1.01 3.43 -17.09
CA THR A 150 -1.18 2.67 -15.85
C THR A 150 -0.59 3.46 -14.69
N PHE A 151 -1.31 3.54 -13.58
CA PHE A 151 -0.84 4.15 -12.34
C PHE A 151 -0.53 3.04 -11.34
N SER A 152 0.61 3.13 -10.66
CA SER A 152 0.96 2.28 -9.54
C SER A 152 1.17 3.16 -8.31
N TYR A 153 0.43 2.89 -7.24
CA TYR A 153 0.57 3.63 -5.99
C TYR A 153 1.46 2.85 -5.03
N TYR A 154 2.32 3.58 -4.34
CA TYR A 154 3.24 3.05 -3.36
C TYR A 154 3.00 3.72 -2.02
N LEU A 155 2.93 2.89 -1.00
CA LEU A 155 2.93 3.31 0.38
C LEU A 155 4.27 2.90 0.97
N ALA A 156 4.99 3.83 1.58
CA ALA A 156 6.15 3.49 2.39
C ALA A 156 5.99 4.02 3.82
N VAL A 157 6.48 3.25 4.78
CA VAL A 157 6.54 3.65 6.18
C VAL A 157 7.98 3.57 6.63
N SER A 158 8.49 4.63 7.25
CA SER A 158 9.84 4.64 7.78
C SER A 158 9.91 5.01 9.25
N PHE A 159 10.76 4.30 9.97
CA PHE A 159 11.08 4.54 11.38
C PHE A 159 12.51 5.05 11.49
N ALA A 160 12.75 5.99 12.41
CA ALA A 160 14.11 6.45 12.70
C ALA A 160 14.95 5.31 13.30
N SER A 161 16.27 5.47 13.25
CA SER A 161 17.21 4.53 13.87
C SER A 161 16.90 4.35 15.36
N SER A 162 17.09 3.15 15.88
CA SER A 162 16.83 2.72 17.28
C SER A 162 15.38 2.75 17.77
N VAL A 163 14.42 3.30 17.00
CA VAL A 163 13.00 3.35 17.39
C VAL A 163 12.35 1.97 17.32
N ILE A 164 12.81 1.12 16.40
CA ILE A 164 12.30 -0.24 16.22
C ILE A 164 13.34 -1.29 16.60
N ASN A 165 12.88 -2.42 17.15
CA ASN A 165 13.73 -3.51 17.61
C ASN A 165 13.95 -4.56 16.52
N ASP A 166 14.95 -5.42 16.71
CA ASP A 166 15.28 -6.46 15.73
C ASP A 166 14.16 -7.50 15.57
N ALA A 167 13.38 -7.76 16.62
CA ALA A 167 12.23 -8.65 16.56
C ALA A 167 11.17 -8.14 15.56
N PHE A 168 10.86 -6.84 15.60
CA PHE A 168 9.98 -6.20 14.63
C PHE A 168 10.58 -6.24 13.23
N LYS A 169 11.86 -5.86 13.07
CA LYS A 169 12.55 -5.92 11.76
C LYS A 169 12.49 -7.34 11.16
N ASN A 170 12.68 -8.36 11.97
CA ASN A 170 12.62 -9.76 11.55
C ASN A 170 11.20 -10.19 11.19
N ALA A 171 10.18 -9.78 11.94
CA ALA A 171 8.78 -10.05 11.61
C ALA A 171 8.36 -9.41 10.27
N VAL A 172 8.81 -8.17 10.02
CA VAL A 172 8.58 -7.47 8.75
C VAL A 172 9.29 -8.19 7.60
N ARG A 173 10.56 -8.59 7.79
CA ARG A 173 11.32 -9.39 6.80
C ARG A 173 10.66 -10.74 6.51
N ALA A 174 10.17 -11.42 7.54
CA ALA A 174 9.45 -12.68 7.39
C ALA A 174 8.15 -12.51 6.57
N LYS A 175 7.43 -11.39 6.74
CA LYS A 175 6.24 -11.10 5.92
C LYS A 175 6.59 -10.74 4.47
N ALA A 176 7.75 -10.13 4.23
CA ALA A 176 8.23 -9.86 2.88
C ALA A 176 8.80 -11.11 2.20
N ASP A 177 9.16 -12.15 2.97
CA ASP A 177 9.64 -13.39 2.39
C ASP A 177 8.51 -14.13 1.67
N THR A 178 8.61 -14.16 0.36
CA THR A 178 7.64 -14.80 -0.54
C THR A 178 8.07 -16.20 -0.95
N SER A 179 9.22 -16.67 -0.46
CA SER A 179 9.80 -17.96 -0.81
C SER A 179 8.80 -19.09 -0.60
N THR A 180 8.04 -19.03 0.50
CA THR A 180 7.03 -19.99 0.95
C THR A 180 5.72 -19.95 0.15
N LEU A 181 5.50 -18.93 -0.70
CA LEU A 181 4.28 -18.82 -1.49
C LEU A 181 4.25 -19.86 -2.63
N SER A 182 3.08 -20.46 -2.84
CA SER A 182 2.84 -21.36 -3.97
C SER A 182 2.98 -20.63 -5.32
N ILE A 183 3.28 -21.38 -6.38
CA ILE A 183 3.40 -20.84 -7.75
C ILE A 183 2.13 -20.08 -8.17
N LYS A 184 0.94 -20.58 -7.81
CA LYS A 184 -0.34 -19.90 -8.09
C LYS A 184 -0.46 -18.56 -7.37
N GLN A 185 0.03 -18.45 -6.14
CA GLN A 185 0.04 -17.20 -5.38
C GLN A 185 1.06 -16.21 -5.94
N LYS A 186 2.26 -16.69 -6.31
CA LYS A 186 3.29 -15.89 -6.98
C LYS A 186 2.79 -15.34 -8.31
N PHE A 187 2.12 -16.17 -9.11
CA PHE A 187 1.52 -15.75 -10.37
C PHE A 187 0.40 -14.73 -10.16
N LYS A 188 -0.55 -14.97 -9.23
CA LYS A 188 -1.59 -13.99 -8.91
C LYS A 188 -0.99 -12.63 -8.53
N ARG A 189 0.02 -12.62 -7.67
CA ARG A 189 0.69 -11.39 -7.22
C ARG A 189 1.34 -10.59 -8.33
N PHE A 190 1.81 -11.23 -9.40
CA PHE A 190 2.36 -10.53 -10.57
C PHE A 190 1.30 -9.66 -11.29
N PHE A 191 0.03 -10.03 -11.20
CA PHE A 191 -1.07 -9.32 -11.86
C PHE A 191 -1.91 -8.44 -10.91
N VAL A 192 -1.65 -8.46 -9.60
CA VAL A 192 -2.42 -7.71 -8.61
C VAL A 192 -1.67 -6.41 -8.30
N LEU A 193 -2.35 -5.26 -8.50
CA LEU A 193 -1.80 -3.93 -8.20
C LEU A 193 -1.65 -3.66 -6.69
N ASP A 194 -2.30 -4.46 -5.86
CA ASP A 194 -2.30 -4.35 -4.40
C ASP A 194 -1.63 -5.56 -3.73
N THR A 195 -0.73 -5.30 -2.80
CA THR A 195 0.07 -6.31 -2.14
C THR A 195 -0.05 -6.18 -0.62
N GLU A 196 -0.60 -7.21 0.03
CA GLU A 196 -0.67 -7.28 1.50
C GLU A 196 0.71 -7.41 2.16
N THR A 197 1.67 -7.99 1.43
CA THR A 197 3.05 -8.17 1.86
C THR A 197 3.94 -7.09 1.27
N PRO A 198 4.96 -6.61 2.01
CA PRO A 198 5.89 -5.61 1.48
C PRO A 198 6.53 -6.05 0.16
N VAL A 199 6.68 -5.09 -0.77
CA VAL A 199 7.43 -5.29 -2.02
C VAL A 199 8.91 -5.03 -1.85
N ARG A 200 9.28 -4.18 -0.87
CA ARG A 200 10.67 -3.87 -0.56
C ARG A 200 10.82 -3.48 0.91
N ILE A 201 11.93 -3.89 1.51
CA ILE A 201 12.40 -3.43 2.81
C ILE A 201 13.82 -2.90 2.60
N ALA A 202 14.14 -1.77 3.22
CA ALA A 202 15.48 -1.22 3.15
C ALA A 202 15.88 -0.56 4.47
N GLU A 203 17.19 -0.51 4.72
CA GLU A 203 17.79 0.29 5.78
C GLU A 203 18.66 1.37 5.12
N THR A 204 18.51 2.61 5.58
CA THR A 204 19.33 3.75 5.14
C THR A 204 20.65 3.78 5.90
N ALA A 205 21.60 4.62 5.45
CA ALA A 205 22.93 4.72 6.06
C ALA A 205 22.90 5.23 7.50
N ASP A 206 21.90 6.03 7.88
CA ASP A 206 21.63 6.47 9.25
C ASP A 206 20.96 5.41 10.13
N GLY A 207 20.63 4.23 9.58
CA GLY A 207 19.94 3.15 10.28
C GLY A 207 18.42 3.29 10.33
N SER A 208 17.83 4.24 9.60
CA SER A 208 16.36 4.29 9.46
C SER A 208 15.87 3.07 8.68
N PHE A 209 14.72 2.53 9.11
CA PHE A 209 14.15 1.33 8.53
C PHE A 209 12.91 1.69 7.73
N VAL A 210 12.87 1.25 6.47
CA VAL A 210 11.84 1.61 5.49
C VAL A 210 11.16 0.35 4.97
N VAL A 211 9.83 0.35 5.01
CA VAL A 211 8.98 -0.72 4.49
C VAL A 211 8.12 -0.15 3.38
N ILE A 212 8.06 -0.81 2.22
CA ILE A 212 7.38 -0.32 1.02
C ILE A 212 6.37 -1.37 0.54
N TRP A 213 5.16 -0.92 0.25
CA TRP A 213 4.07 -1.69 -0.36
C TRP A 213 3.67 -1.06 -1.68
N GLN A 214 3.18 -1.91 -2.58
CA GLN A 214 2.39 -1.47 -3.72
C GLN A 214 0.91 -1.67 -3.34
N THR A 215 0.11 -0.62 -3.42
CA THR A 215 -1.26 -0.57 -2.87
C THR A 215 -2.24 0.14 -3.80
N CYS A 216 -3.53 0.04 -3.50
CA CYS A 216 -4.54 0.99 -3.93
C CYS A 216 -4.51 2.28 -3.08
N HIS A 217 -4.96 3.41 -3.64
CA HIS A 217 -5.06 4.69 -2.93
C HIS A 217 -6.44 4.85 -2.28
N ASP A 218 -6.73 4.06 -1.26
CA ASP A 218 -8.03 4.01 -0.60
C ASP A 218 -7.92 3.68 0.90
N VAL A 219 -8.96 4.07 1.65
CA VAL A 219 -9.00 3.96 3.11
C VAL A 219 -8.86 2.51 3.63
N PRO A 220 -9.55 1.50 3.07
CA PRO A 220 -9.48 0.14 3.59
C PRO A 220 -8.06 -0.44 3.61
N HIS A 221 -7.28 -0.19 2.55
CA HIS A 221 -5.91 -0.68 2.46
C HIS A 221 -5.00 0.08 3.42
N PHE A 222 -5.14 1.41 3.54
CA PHE A 222 -4.36 2.17 4.52
C PHE A 222 -4.64 1.73 5.97
N ALA A 223 -5.91 1.50 6.31
CA ALA A 223 -6.30 0.99 7.62
C ALA A 223 -5.72 -0.42 7.87
N TYR A 224 -5.70 -1.28 6.86
CA TYR A 224 -5.05 -2.59 6.95
C TYR A 224 -3.55 -2.46 7.29
N TYR A 225 -2.80 -1.60 6.60
CA TYR A 225 -1.36 -1.47 6.86
C TYR A 225 -1.07 -0.88 8.24
N VAL A 226 -1.82 0.14 8.67
CA VAL A 226 -1.67 0.71 10.02
C VAL A 226 -1.98 -0.34 11.09
N SER A 227 -3.10 -1.05 10.97
CA SER A 227 -3.47 -2.10 11.94
C SER A 227 -2.45 -3.23 11.99
N TRP A 228 -1.92 -3.64 10.84
CA TRP A 228 -0.87 -4.65 10.78
C TRP A 228 0.44 -4.17 11.44
N LEU A 229 0.86 -2.92 11.22
CA LEU A 229 2.02 -2.34 11.88
C LEU A 229 1.86 -2.32 13.40
N THR A 230 0.71 -1.84 13.89
CA THR A 230 0.40 -1.81 15.33
C THR A 230 0.39 -3.21 15.95
N ALA A 231 -0.19 -4.19 15.26
CA ALA A 231 -0.21 -5.58 15.73
C ALA A 231 1.21 -6.19 15.77
N THR A 232 2.02 -5.92 14.74
CA THR A 232 3.39 -6.44 14.64
C THR A 232 4.31 -5.81 15.68
N LEU A 233 4.17 -4.50 15.93
CA LEU A 233 4.83 -3.82 17.04
C LEU A 233 4.39 -4.46 18.37
N SER A 234 3.10 -4.63 18.61
CA SER A 234 2.60 -5.22 19.85
C SER A 234 3.10 -6.66 20.08
N ALA A 235 3.18 -7.47 19.03
CA ALA A 235 3.61 -8.87 19.10
C ALA A 235 5.11 -9.01 19.39
N SER A 236 5.96 -8.14 18.82
CA SER A 236 7.42 -8.21 19.03
C SER A 236 7.84 -8.03 20.49
N LYS A 237 6.98 -7.44 21.34
CA LYS A 237 7.14 -7.38 22.80
C LYS A 237 7.15 -8.76 23.48
N SER A 238 6.30 -9.69 23.03
CA SER A 238 6.15 -11.00 23.68
C SER A 238 7.41 -11.85 23.53
N GLU A 239 8.10 -11.73 22.40
CA GLU A 239 9.32 -12.50 22.11
C GLU A 239 10.54 -11.96 22.85
N THR A 240 10.70 -10.63 22.94
CA THR A 240 11.79 -10.01 23.70
C THR A 240 11.69 -10.33 25.19
N ASN A 241 10.49 -10.21 25.79
CA ASN A 241 10.31 -10.57 27.20
C ASN A 241 10.53 -12.06 27.48
N LYS A 242 10.16 -12.95 26.55
CA LYS A 242 10.44 -14.40 26.69
C LYS A 242 11.94 -14.71 26.62
N ARG A 243 12.69 -14.04 25.74
CA ARG A 243 14.16 -14.22 25.66
C ARG A 243 14.85 -13.71 26.92
N SER A 244 14.53 -12.49 27.38
CA SER A 244 15.13 -11.92 28.59
C SER A 244 14.76 -12.69 29.86
N ALA A 245 13.54 -13.24 29.97
CA ALA A 245 13.15 -14.09 31.09
C ALA A 245 13.84 -15.46 31.08
N THR A 246 14.16 -16.00 29.90
CA THR A 246 14.89 -17.27 29.77
C THR A 246 16.39 -17.09 30.05
N GLU A 247 16.94 -15.93 29.69
CA GLU A 247 18.34 -15.58 29.94
C GLU A 247 18.61 -15.26 31.42
N ASN A 248 17.70 -14.51 32.09
CA ASN A 248 17.79 -14.26 33.53
C ASN A 248 17.54 -15.50 34.40
N LYS A 249 16.92 -16.57 33.87
CA LYS A 249 16.78 -17.84 34.59
C LYS A 249 18.06 -18.69 34.55
N ARG A 250 19.04 -18.33 33.71
CA ARG A 250 20.35 -19.02 33.64
C ARG A 250 21.45 -18.37 34.50
N VAL A 251 21.21 -17.20 35.10
CA VAL A 251 22.24 -16.50 35.88
C VAL A 251 21.69 -15.98 37.21
N SER A 252 21.76 -16.82 38.25
CA SER A 252 22.19 -16.51 39.64
C SER A 252 21.51 -17.43 40.70
N PRO A 253 22.06 -17.58 41.93
CA PRO A 253 23.40 -18.02 42.29
C PRO A 253 23.36 -19.16 43.35
N GLY A 254 24.37 -20.03 43.38
CA GLY A 254 24.52 -21.04 44.43
C GLY A 254 25.95 -21.06 44.95
N LEU A 255 26.22 -20.29 46.00
CA LEU A 255 27.44 -20.36 46.81
C LEU A 255 27.45 -21.69 47.59
N SER A 256 28.57 -22.42 47.58
CA SER A 256 29.06 -23.13 48.76
C SER A 256 30.56 -23.40 48.64
N THR A 257 31.22 -23.24 49.77
CA THR A 257 32.63 -22.99 50.01
C THR A 257 33.44 -24.30 50.14
N ARG A 258 34.77 -24.19 49.97
CA ARG A 258 35.85 -25.04 50.55
C ARG A 258 36.18 -26.38 49.87
N GLU A 259 37.33 -26.38 49.18
CA GLU A 259 38.52 -27.24 49.41
C GLU A 259 39.59 -26.80 48.38
N LEU A 260 40.60 -26.01 48.73
CA LEU A 260 41.85 -26.33 49.44
C LEU A 260 42.89 -27.09 48.57
N HIS A 261 44.04 -26.43 48.42
CA HIS A 261 45.40 -26.97 48.26
C HIS A 261 45.99 -27.28 46.86
N GLU A 262 47.04 -26.48 46.57
CA GLU A 262 48.34 -26.86 45.99
C GLU A 262 48.46 -27.51 44.60
N SER A 263 49.03 -26.76 43.66
CA SER A 263 50.38 -27.03 43.10
C SER A 263 50.81 -25.83 42.24
N THR A 264 51.63 -24.91 42.78
CA THR A 264 53.09 -24.78 42.61
C THR A 264 53.64 -24.70 41.17
N LEU A 265 54.22 -23.52 40.90
CA LEU A 265 55.46 -23.22 40.17
C LEU A 265 55.61 -23.63 38.70
N GLY A 266 55.91 -22.63 37.88
CA GLY A 266 57.19 -22.65 37.15
C GLY A 266 57.17 -22.17 35.70
N GLN A 267 57.89 -21.08 35.48
CA GLN A 267 58.68 -20.77 34.28
C GLN A 267 57.98 -20.26 33.00
N ALA A 268 58.16 -18.96 32.78
CA ALA A 268 58.70 -18.45 31.52
C ALA A 268 60.22 -18.20 31.71
N PRO A 269 61.03 -17.79 30.70
CA PRO A 269 60.83 -17.72 29.24
C PRO A 269 62.00 -18.36 28.45
N LYS A 270 61.85 -18.59 27.14
CA LYS A 270 62.98 -18.52 26.19
C LYS A 270 62.55 -17.96 24.85
N SER A 271 63.12 -16.81 24.51
CA SER A 271 63.32 -16.33 23.16
C SER A 271 64.34 -17.21 22.44
N ILE A 272 64.09 -17.57 21.16
CA ILE A 272 65.12 -17.68 20.13
C ILE A 272 64.54 -17.15 18.82
N SER A 273 65.37 -16.32 18.22
CA SER A 273 65.30 -15.52 17.02
C SER A 273 65.44 -16.28 15.70
N SER A 274 65.12 -15.56 14.61
CA SER A 274 65.78 -15.65 13.29
C SER A 274 65.30 -16.83 12.41
N ILE A 275 65.12 -16.76 11.09
CA ILE A 275 65.64 -15.87 10.04
C ILE A 275 64.89 -16.24 8.73
N ARG A 276 64.66 -15.25 7.83
CA ARG A 276 64.60 -15.30 6.34
C ARG A 276 63.68 -16.34 5.64
N SER A 277 63.15 -16.13 4.44
CA SER A 277 63.28 -15.11 3.39
C SER A 277 62.27 -15.43 2.28
N SER A 278 61.73 -14.38 1.63
CA SER A 278 61.60 -14.21 0.16
C SER A 278 60.99 -15.37 -0.69
N ILE A 279 60.00 -15.21 -1.57
CA ILE A 279 59.92 -14.40 -2.80
C ILE A 279 58.49 -14.59 -3.40
N PRO A 280 57.91 -13.61 -4.11
CA PRO A 280 56.62 -13.70 -4.80
C PRO A 280 56.72 -14.21 -6.25
N ARG A 281 55.61 -14.75 -6.78
CA ARG A 281 55.16 -14.88 -8.20
C ARG A 281 53.73 -15.45 -8.09
N SER A 282 52.69 -15.00 -8.78
CA SER A 282 52.53 -14.37 -10.10
C SER A 282 51.32 -13.43 -10.09
#